data_AF-A0A6I6MIR4-F1
#
_entry.id   AF-A0A6I6MIR4-F1
#
_cell.length_a   1.000
_cell.length_b   1.000
_cell.length_c   1.000
_cell.angle_alpha   90.00
_cell.angle_beta   90.00
_cell.angle_gamma   90.00
#
_symmetry.space_group_name_H-M   'P 1'
#
loop_
_entity.id
_entity.type
_entity.pdbx_description
1 polymer ?
#
loop_
_entity_poly.entity_id
_entity_poly.type
_entity_poly.pdbx_seq_one_letter_code
_entity_poly.pdbx_strand_id
1 'polypeptide(L)'
;MKLKDHLPLKAVADDLGVSRWTLWRAARSDIADFPAPVVLRRRVYWKKSQMEALEAALLQFQGRCTFDRKRRHQKLAKKVALAKRSAGPKQKQSRPETLPGQRDLFS
;
A
#
# COMPACT_ATOMS: atom_id res chain seq x y z
N MET A 1 24.83 4.07 16.30
CA MET A 1 24.78 4.56 14.91
C MET A 1 25.32 5.98 14.87
N LYS A 2 26.35 6.26 14.06
CA LYS A 2 26.83 7.64 13.84
C LYS A 2 25.83 8.33 12.91
N LEU A 3 25.07 9.31 13.43
CA LEU A 3 24.11 10.10 12.65
C LEU A 3 24.77 11.09 11.67
N LYS A 4 26.11 11.22 11.68
CA LYS A 4 26.86 12.19 10.85
C LYS A 4 26.55 12.06 9.35
N ASP A 5 26.31 10.85 8.87
CA ASP A 5 26.14 10.59 7.44
C ASP A 5 24.66 10.44 7.02
N HIS A 6 23.73 10.65 7.95
CA HIS A 6 22.30 10.45 7.71
C HIS A 6 21.57 11.78 7.63
N LEU A 7 20.94 12.04 6.48
CA LEU A 7 20.13 13.21 6.24
C LEU A 7 18.67 12.91 6.61
N PRO A 8 18.00 13.82 7.35
CA PRO A 8 16.58 13.67 7.65
C PRO A 8 15.74 13.87 6.38
N LEU A 9 14.55 13.26 6.34
CA LEU A 9 13.59 13.35 5.23
C LEU A 9 13.41 14.76 4.66
N LYS A 10 13.38 15.78 5.53
CA LYS A 10 13.21 17.18 5.09
C LYS A 10 14.41 17.64 4.25
N ALA A 11 15.64 17.45 4.75
CA ALA A 11 16.85 17.84 4.04
C ALA A 11 16.97 17.11 2.69
N VAL A 12 16.71 15.80 2.68
CA VAL A 12 16.73 15.00 1.45
C VAL A 12 15.70 15.51 0.42
N ALA A 13 14.51 15.88 0.88
CA ALA A 13 13.47 16.41 0.00
C ALA A 13 13.84 17.80 -0.56
N ASP A 14 14.42 18.66 0.28
CA ASP A 14 14.87 20.00 -0.10
C ASP A 14 16.03 19.91 -1.12
N ASP A 15 17.01 19.02 -0.89
CA ASP A 15 18.17 18.79 -1.78
C ASP A 15 17.75 18.21 -3.15
N LEU A 16 16.76 17.31 -3.17
CA LEU A 16 16.24 16.70 -4.40
C LEU A 16 15.19 17.58 -5.11
N GLY A 17 14.80 18.72 -4.53
CA GLY A 17 13.79 19.61 -5.10
C GLY A 17 12.38 19.01 -5.20
N VAL A 18 12.06 18.01 -4.37
CA VAL A 18 10.76 17.32 -4.39
C VAL A 18 9.99 17.50 -3.09
N SER A 19 8.67 17.36 -3.14
CA SER A 19 7.88 17.37 -1.91
C SER A 19 8.18 16.12 -1.04
N ARG A 20 8.17 16.30 0.29
CA ARG A 20 8.28 15.19 1.28
C ARG A 20 7.31 14.03 0.98
N TRP A 21 6.11 14.35 0.48
CA TRP A 21 5.10 13.36 0.12
C TRP A 21 5.47 12.57 -1.13
N THR A 22 6.05 13.24 -2.14
CA THR A 22 6.54 12.57 -3.36
C THR A 22 7.62 11.59 -2.99
N LEU A 23 8.61 12.02 -2.20
CA LEU A 23 9.70 11.16 -1.74
C LEU A 23 9.21 9.97 -0.92
N TRP A 24 8.26 10.19 0.00
CA TRP A 24 7.66 9.09 0.79
C TRP A 24 6.86 8.11 -0.08
N ARG A 25 6.17 8.58 -1.12
CA ARG A 25 5.46 7.72 -2.06
C ARG A 25 6.44 6.91 -2.92
N ALA A 26 7.50 7.55 -3.42
CA ALA A 26 8.56 6.90 -4.16
C ALA A 26 9.21 5.78 -3.33
N ALA A 27 9.54 6.06 -2.06
CA ALA A 27 10.09 5.08 -1.14
C ALA A 27 9.16 3.90 -0.79
N ARG A 28 7.84 4.05 -0.98
CA ARG A 28 6.85 2.96 -0.82
C ARG A 28 6.38 2.37 -2.14
N SER A 29 6.83 2.94 -3.25
CA SER A 29 6.61 2.37 -4.56
C SER A 29 7.70 1.33 -4.83
N ASP A 30 7.39 0.50 -5.81
CA ASP A 30 8.16 -0.69 -6.14
C ASP A 30 9.19 -0.35 -7.23
N ILE A 31 9.91 0.76 -7.02
CA ILE A 31 10.94 1.24 -7.95
C ILE A 31 12.20 0.41 -7.71
N ALA A 32 12.82 -0.05 -8.80
CA ALA A 32 14.08 -0.78 -8.73
C ALA A 32 15.17 0.11 -8.12
N ASP A 33 16.02 -0.47 -7.27
CA ASP A 33 17.19 0.18 -6.67
C ASP A 33 16.88 1.43 -5.82
N PHE A 34 15.63 1.65 -5.42
CA PHE A 34 15.30 2.73 -4.50
C PHE A 34 15.90 2.43 -3.11
N PRO A 35 16.83 3.26 -2.60
CA PRO A 35 17.53 2.96 -1.36
C PRO A 35 16.58 2.98 -0.16
N ALA A 36 16.69 1.93 0.65
CA ALA A 36 15.79 1.74 1.80
C ALA A 36 16.01 2.82 2.87
N PRO A 37 14.94 3.50 3.32
CA PRO A 37 15.04 4.47 4.41
C PRO A 37 15.41 3.82 5.74
N VAL A 38 16.21 4.53 6.54
CA VAL A 38 16.43 4.19 7.95
C VAL A 38 15.40 4.93 8.80
N VAL A 39 14.58 4.19 9.54
CA VAL A 39 13.58 4.77 10.45
C VAL A 39 14.09 4.75 11.89
N LEU A 40 14.29 5.92 12.48
CA LEU A 40 14.73 6.07 13.87
C LEU A 40 13.78 6.98 14.64
N ARG A 41 13.22 6.47 15.76
CA ARG A 41 12.30 7.23 16.64
C ARG A 41 11.19 7.97 15.85
N ARG A 42 10.56 7.27 14.90
CA ARG A 42 9.49 7.77 14.00
C ARG A 42 9.93 8.81 12.97
N ARG A 43 11.22 9.07 12.83
CA ARG A 43 11.79 9.93 11.77
C ARG A 43 12.48 9.08 10.72
N VAL A 44 12.43 9.54 9.48
CA VAL A 44 13.00 8.85 8.33
C VAL A 44 14.28 9.55 7.90
N TYR A 45 15.31 8.74 7.63
CA TYR A 45 16.64 9.19 7.26
C TYR A 45 17.17 8.40 6.06
N TRP A 46 18.03 9.04 5.27
CA TRP A 46 18.81 8.38 4.23
C TRP A 46 20.29 8.70 4.40
N LYS A 47 21.16 7.84 3.86
CA LYS A 47 22.58 8.14 3.84
C LYS A 47 22.87 9.18 2.76
N LYS A 48 23.79 10.11 3.05
CA LYS A 48 24.23 11.12 2.09
C LYS A 48 24.82 10.47 0.81
N SER A 49 25.49 9.33 0.93
CA SER A 49 26.04 8.59 -0.21
C SER A 49 24.99 7.98 -1.14
N GLN A 50 23.71 7.97 -0.75
CA GLN A 50 22.62 7.40 -1.54
C GLN A 50 21.81 8.47 -2.31
N MET A 51 22.25 9.74 -2.29
CA MET A 51 21.52 10.84 -2.93
C MET A 51 21.41 10.68 -4.44
N GLU A 52 22.50 10.30 -5.13
CA GLU A 52 22.47 10.07 -6.58
C GLU A 52 21.53 8.92 -6.97
N ALA A 53 21.53 7.83 -6.19
CA ALA A 53 20.62 6.70 -6.41
C ALA A 53 19.15 7.10 -6.16
N LEU A 54 18.89 7.95 -5.16
CA LEU A 54 17.55 8.50 -4.91
C LEU A 54 17.08 9.35 -6.08
N GLU A 55 17.94 10.20 -6.64
CA GLU A 55 17.62 11.04 -7.79
C GLU A 55 17.29 10.19 -9.02
N ALA A 56 18.15 9.22 -9.35
CA ALA A 56 17.93 8.30 -10.46
C ALA A 56 16.62 7.50 -10.31
N ALA A 57 16.32 7.01 -9.11
CA ALA A 57 15.09 6.28 -8.84
C ALA A 57 13.85 7.21 -8.89
N LEU A 58 13.97 8.47 -8.47
CA LEU A 58 12.88 9.45 -8.56
C LEU A 58 12.52 9.78 -10.01
N LEU A 59 13.48 9.77 -10.95
CA LEU A 59 13.18 9.93 -12.38
C LEU A 59 12.29 8.81 -12.93
N GLN A 60 12.37 7.61 -12.34
CA GLN A 60 11.52 6.46 -12.71
C GLN A 60 10.13 6.52 -12.04
N PHE A 61 9.92 7.44 -11.10
CA PHE A 61 8.65 7.53 -10.38
C PHE A 61 7.54 8.08 -11.29
N GLN A 62 6.65 7.20 -11.72
CA GLN A 62 5.50 7.50 -12.60
C GLN A 62 4.44 8.44 -11.99
N GLY A 63 4.67 8.97 -10.78
CA GLY A 63 3.81 9.97 -10.15
C GLY A 63 2.71 9.43 -9.23
N ARG A 64 1.85 10.34 -8.80
CA ARG A 64 0.82 10.09 -7.77
C ARG A 64 -0.30 9.17 -8.25
N CYS A 65 -0.78 9.37 -9.47
CA CYS A 65 -1.99 8.68 -9.96
C CYS A 65 -1.76 7.16 -10.07
N THR A 66 -0.61 6.75 -10.58
CA THR A 66 -0.19 5.35 -10.71
C THR A 66 0.01 4.71 -9.34
N PHE A 67 0.67 5.43 -8.42
CA PHE A 67 0.82 5.01 -7.02
C PHE A 67 -0.53 4.79 -6.33
N ASP A 68 -1.44 5.76 -6.40
CA ASP A 68 -2.74 5.68 -5.74
C ASP A 68 -3.61 4.56 -6.35
N ARG A 69 -3.52 4.34 -7.67
CA ARG A 69 -4.15 3.20 -8.36
C ARG A 69 -3.60 1.87 -7.81
N LYS A 70 -2.29 1.64 -7.84
CA LYS A 70 -1.65 0.40 -7.33
C LYS A 70 -2.03 0.16 -5.86
N ARG A 71 -2.00 1.19 -5.04
CA ARG A 71 -2.38 1.13 -3.62
C ARG A 71 -3.86 0.78 -3.41
N ARG A 72 -4.76 1.33 -4.22
CA ARG A 72 -6.20 0.99 -4.17
C ARG A 72 -6.43 -0.47 -4.54
N HIS A 73 -5.80 -0.95 -5.61
CA HIS A 73 -5.86 -2.35 -6.01
C HIS A 73 -5.35 -3.29 -4.90
N GLN A 74 -4.20 -2.98 -4.29
CA GLN A 74 -3.66 -3.76 -3.18
C GLN A 74 -4.60 -3.79 -1.96
N LYS A 75 -5.25 -2.67 -1.62
CA LYS A 75 -6.24 -2.62 -0.54
C LYS A 75 -7.45 -3.50 -0.85
N LEU A 76 -7.97 -3.44 -2.07
CA LEU A 76 -9.09 -4.28 -2.51
C LEU A 76 -8.73 -5.76 -2.46
N ALA A 77 -7.55 -6.13 -2.99
CA ALA A 77 -7.06 -7.51 -2.94
C ALA A 77 -6.96 -8.04 -1.50
N LYS A 78 -6.44 -7.23 -0.56
CA LYS A 78 -6.40 -7.59 0.87
C LYS A 78 -7.79 -7.78 1.47
N LYS A 79 -8.75 -6.91 1.13
CA LYS A 79 -10.15 -7.05 1.60
C LYS A 79 -10.79 -8.33 1.07
N VAL A 80 -10.62 -8.65 -0.21
CA VAL A 80 -11.13 -9.88 -0.80
C VAL A 80 -10.47 -11.11 -0.16
N ALA A 81 -9.15 -11.08 0.05
CA ALA A 81 -8.44 -12.16 0.72
C ALA A 81 -8.93 -12.36 2.17
N LEU A 82 -9.17 -11.28 2.90
CA LEU A 82 -9.74 -11.35 4.25
C LEU A 82 -11.17 -11.90 4.22
N ALA A 83 -12.02 -11.45 3.29
CA ALA A 83 -13.39 -11.95 3.13
C ALA A 83 -13.43 -13.43 2.77
N LYS A 84 -12.49 -13.91 1.94
CA LYS A 84 -12.33 -15.34 1.63
C LYS A 84 -11.88 -16.16 2.84
N ARG A 85 -11.04 -15.59 3.71
CA ARG A 85 -10.59 -16.24 4.96
C ARG A 85 -11.68 -16.27 6.03
N SER A 86 -12.52 -15.23 6.10
CA SER A 86 -13.66 -15.16 7.03
C SER A 86 -14.89 -15.92 6.52
N ALA A 87 -14.98 -16.14 5.21
CA ALA A 87 -15.90 -17.11 4.62
C ALA A 87 -15.36 -18.52 4.84
N GLY A 88 -15.35 -18.97 6.11
CA GLY A 88 -15.35 -20.40 6.40
C GLY A 88 -16.52 -21.07 5.67
N PRO A 89 -16.51 -22.41 5.52
CA PRO A 89 -17.56 -23.12 4.80
C PRO A 89 -18.90 -22.68 5.39
N LYS A 90 -19.69 -21.94 4.61
CA LYS A 90 -21.08 -21.68 4.97
C LYS A 90 -21.68 -23.07 5.07
N GLN A 91 -21.90 -23.57 6.28
CA GLN A 91 -22.86 -24.63 6.48
C GLN A 91 -24.11 -24.12 5.77
N LYS A 92 -24.47 -24.76 4.66
CA LYS A 92 -25.80 -24.60 4.08
C LYS A 92 -26.71 -24.93 5.25
N GLN A 93 -27.25 -23.92 5.94
CA GLN A 93 -28.42 -24.13 6.75
C GLN A 93 -29.41 -24.73 5.76
N SER A 94 -29.64 -26.03 5.90
CA SER A 94 -30.69 -26.72 5.21
C SER A 94 -31.92 -25.85 5.37
N ARG A 95 -32.42 -25.34 4.24
CA ARG A 95 -33.74 -24.75 4.20
C ARG A 95 -34.64 -25.80 4.86
N PRO A 96 -35.34 -25.52 5.97
CA PRO A 96 -36.27 -26.49 6.51
C PRO A 96 -37.24 -26.82 5.39
N GLU A 97 -37.28 -28.10 5.04
CA GLU A 97 -38.18 -28.62 4.03
C GLU A 97 -39.62 -28.29 4.46
N THR A 98 -40.41 -27.80 3.50
CA THR A 98 -41.87 -27.81 3.53
C THR A 98 -42.55 -26.93 4.60
N LEU A 99 -42.85 -25.69 4.21
CA LEU A 99 -44.15 -25.11 4.60
C LEU A 99 -45.24 -25.86 3.81
N PRO A 100 -46.38 -26.22 4.42
CA PRO A 100 -47.47 -26.87 3.71
C PRO A 100 -47.96 -25.97 2.58
N GLY A 101 -48.21 -26.58 1.42
CA GLY A 101 -48.46 -25.91 0.14
C GLY A 101 -49.39 -24.71 0.23
N GLN A 102 -48.93 -23.60 -0.34
CA GLN A 102 -49.81 -22.51 -0.75
C GLN A 102 -50.89 -23.10 -1.66
N ARG A 103 -52.14 -23.09 -1.21
CA ARG A 103 -53.28 -23.45 -2.06
C ARG A 103 -53.37 -22.43 -3.18
N ASP A 104 -53.41 -22.91 -4.41
CA ASP A 104 -53.68 -22.06 -5.56
C ASP A 104 -55.09 -21.47 -5.40
N LEU A 105 -55.17 -20.14 -5.38
CA LEU A 105 -56.42 -19.40 -5.13
C LEU A 105 -57.20 -19.09 -6.42
N PHE A 106 -56.84 -19.72 -7.54
CA PHE A 106 -57.46 -19.48 -8.85
C PHE A 106 -57.66 -20.78 -9.66
N SER A 107 -58.25 -21.80 -9.03
CA SER A 107 -58.95 -22.86 -9.76
C SER A 107 -60.44 -22.56 -9.84
#